data_AF-A0A7C2WW16-F1
#
_entry.id   AF-A0A7C2WW16-F1
#
_cell.length_a   1.000
_cell.length_b   1.000
_cell.length_c   1.000
_cell.angle_alpha   90.00
_cell.angle_beta   90.00
_cell.angle_gamma   90.00
#
_symmetry.space_group_name_H-M   'P 1'
#
loop_
_entity.id
_entity.type
_entity.pdbx_description
1 polymer ?
#
loop_
_entity_poly.entity_id
_entity_poly.type
_entity_poly.pdbx_seq_one_letter_code
_entity_poly.pdbx_strand_id
1 'polypeptide(L)'
;MKHPAIQEGGLLVCLGGGYFGAKAARLGRECKARTMIIDTNPDCAAREMVEVVLTEQEPIKAGQVALIVGDAMETLFNILKGEVPQWVIPAVPGHALGKLVKSWLMAKGLKVSSGGDLLSQVLDGLPHRLVLSTNEKSGILISSYMAEGLRCKEGCVQRRICPVTRIKKPAAMYELLEFSVAEAIDCYKIFISHQFDGVGGVPGEVIKETLYYVASLAPPYTLAIGTSCRCHGILSLFKVEEN
;
A
#
# COMPACT_ATOMS: atom_id res chain seq x y z
N MET A 1 8.66 10.42 -19.28
CA MET A 1 9.89 11.02 -18.70
C MET A 1 10.48 9.98 -17.75
N LYS A 2 11.81 9.77 -17.66
CA LYS A 2 12.38 8.83 -16.67
C LYS A 2 12.13 9.39 -15.26
N HIS A 3 11.42 8.65 -14.40
CA HIS A 3 11.25 9.06 -13.01
C HIS A 3 12.53 8.72 -12.22
N PRO A 4 13.17 9.67 -11.51
CA PRO A 4 14.51 9.48 -10.94
C PRO A 4 14.61 8.36 -9.88
N ALA A 5 13.49 8.02 -9.26
CA ALA A 5 13.42 6.98 -8.23
C ALA A 5 13.26 5.54 -8.78
N ILE A 6 12.93 5.38 -10.06
CA ILE A 6 12.72 4.05 -10.67
C ILE A 6 13.92 3.74 -11.56
N GLN A 7 14.58 2.63 -11.27
CA GLN A 7 15.78 2.22 -11.99
C GLN A 7 15.41 1.43 -13.25
N GLU A 8 16.17 1.63 -14.32
CA GLU A 8 16.10 0.78 -15.51
C GLU A 8 16.41 -0.67 -15.10
N GLY A 9 15.55 -1.60 -15.51
CA GLY A 9 15.63 -3.01 -15.08
C GLY A 9 15.15 -3.29 -13.63
N GLY A 10 14.85 -2.27 -12.83
CA GLY A 10 14.25 -2.44 -11.51
C GLY A 10 12.87 -3.11 -11.59
N LEU A 11 12.53 -3.93 -10.60
CA LEU A 11 11.25 -4.63 -10.54
C LEU A 11 10.16 -3.74 -9.92
N LEU A 12 9.12 -3.45 -10.69
CA LEU A 12 7.89 -2.80 -10.25
C LEU A 12 6.78 -3.84 -10.18
N VAL A 13 6.12 -3.96 -9.02
CA VAL A 13 4.96 -4.84 -8.86
C VAL A 13 3.72 -4.00 -8.56
N CYS A 14 2.67 -4.14 -9.37
CA CYS A 14 1.38 -3.47 -9.14
C CYS A 14 0.31 -4.48 -8.77
N LEU A 15 -0.29 -4.29 -7.61
CA LEU A 15 -1.39 -5.09 -7.10
C LEU A 15 -2.68 -4.52 -7.67
N GLY A 16 -3.16 -5.02 -8.80
CA GLY A 16 -4.35 -4.55 -9.50
C GLY A 16 -4.00 -3.94 -10.87
N GLY A 17 -4.76 -4.36 -11.89
CA GLY A 17 -4.66 -3.96 -13.28
C GLY A 17 -5.72 -2.95 -13.74
N GLY A 18 -6.49 -2.38 -12.81
CA GLY A 18 -7.46 -1.31 -13.10
C GLY A 18 -6.79 0.03 -13.50
N TYR A 19 -7.47 1.16 -13.24
CA TYR A 19 -6.98 2.49 -13.62
C TYR A 19 -5.54 2.79 -13.18
N PHE A 20 -5.20 2.50 -11.90
CA PHE A 20 -3.84 2.69 -11.40
C PHE A 20 -2.86 1.65 -11.93
N GLY A 21 -3.31 0.43 -12.23
CA GLY A 21 -2.50 -0.59 -12.88
C GLY A 21 -2.07 -0.21 -14.29
N ALA A 22 -2.98 0.37 -15.08
CA ALA A 22 -2.65 0.90 -16.41
C ALA A 22 -1.64 2.06 -16.32
N LYS A 23 -1.75 2.92 -15.29
CA LYS A 23 -0.75 3.96 -15.04
C LYS A 23 0.61 3.37 -14.62
N ALA A 24 0.62 2.34 -13.78
CA ALA A 24 1.82 1.63 -13.38
C ALA A 24 2.53 0.96 -14.57
N ALA A 25 1.77 0.31 -15.46
CA ALA A 25 2.28 -0.29 -16.69
C ALA A 25 2.97 0.75 -17.58
N ARG A 26 2.32 1.90 -17.78
CA ARG A 26 2.89 3.03 -18.54
C ARG A 26 4.18 3.54 -17.91
N LEU A 27 4.16 3.82 -16.61
CA LEU A 27 5.31 4.27 -15.84
C LEU A 27 6.49 3.29 -15.97
N GLY A 28 6.20 2.00 -15.90
CA GLY A 28 7.17 0.92 -16.07
C GLY A 28 7.86 0.95 -17.44
N ARG A 29 7.10 1.06 -18.53
CA ARG A 29 7.65 1.22 -19.88
C ARG A 29 8.52 2.47 -20.02
N GLU A 30 8.04 3.61 -19.52
CA GLU A 30 8.76 4.88 -19.61
C GLU A 30 10.10 4.86 -18.87
N CYS A 31 10.15 4.16 -17.72
CA CYS A 31 11.38 3.99 -16.94
C CYS A 31 12.22 2.80 -17.38
N LYS A 32 11.76 2.00 -18.35
CA LYS A 32 12.35 0.71 -18.74
C LYS A 32 12.51 -0.26 -17.56
N ALA A 33 11.56 -0.24 -16.64
CA ALA A 33 11.51 -1.15 -15.50
C ALA A 33 10.91 -2.50 -15.92
N ARG A 34 11.27 -3.56 -15.20
CA ARG A 34 10.57 -4.85 -15.26
C ARG A 34 9.26 -4.68 -14.51
N THR A 35 8.12 -4.76 -15.19
CA THR A 35 6.82 -4.41 -14.57
C THR A 35 5.89 -5.61 -14.55
N MET A 36 5.48 -6.03 -13.36
CA MET A 36 4.47 -7.06 -13.15
C MET A 36 3.19 -6.41 -12.63
N ILE A 37 2.12 -6.54 -13.40
CA ILE A 37 0.76 -6.21 -12.98
C ILE A 37 0.10 -7.50 -12.53
N ILE A 38 -0.59 -7.49 -11.39
CA ILE A 38 -1.29 -8.67 -10.88
C ILE A 38 -2.78 -8.35 -10.78
N ASP A 39 -3.62 -9.09 -11.48
CA ASP A 39 -5.07 -8.90 -11.42
C ASP A 39 -5.79 -10.24 -11.61
N THR A 40 -6.96 -10.40 -11.01
CA THR A 40 -7.79 -11.59 -11.24
C THR A 40 -8.49 -11.55 -12.60
N ASN A 41 -8.66 -10.36 -13.18
CA ASN A 41 -9.28 -10.16 -14.49
C ASN A 41 -8.20 -10.08 -15.59
N PRO A 42 -8.13 -11.06 -16.52
CA PRO A 42 -7.20 -11.02 -17.65
C PRO A 42 -7.44 -9.83 -18.59
N ASP A 43 -8.66 -9.29 -18.62
CA ASP A 43 -9.07 -8.16 -19.47
C ASP A 43 -9.14 -6.85 -18.68
N CYS A 44 -8.32 -6.71 -17.64
CA CYS A 44 -8.20 -5.47 -16.87
C CYS A 44 -7.70 -4.28 -17.71
N ALA A 45 -7.86 -3.05 -17.23
CA ALA A 45 -7.48 -1.85 -17.97
C ALA A 45 -5.99 -1.79 -18.37
N ALA A 46 -5.10 -2.43 -17.60
CA ALA A 46 -3.68 -2.53 -17.92
C ALA A 46 -3.39 -3.45 -19.12
N ARG A 47 -4.33 -4.30 -19.53
CA ARG A 47 -4.15 -5.34 -20.54
C ARG A 47 -3.63 -4.80 -21.88
N GLU A 48 -4.04 -3.59 -22.27
CA GLU A 48 -3.60 -2.91 -23.50
C GLU A 48 -2.10 -2.62 -23.52
N MET A 49 -1.46 -2.53 -22.35
CA MET A 49 -0.03 -2.25 -22.20
C MET A 49 0.78 -3.49 -21.85
N VAL A 50 0.14 -4.66 -21.74
CA VAL A 50 0.79 -5.91 -21.36
C VAL A 50 1.31 -6.61 -22.61
N GLU A 51 2.59 -6.99 -22.59
CA GLU A 51 3.24 -7.72 -23.69
C GLU A 51 3.17 -9.24 -23.50
N VAL A 52 3.13 -9.70 -22.24
CA VAL A 52 3.08 -11.12 -21.91
C VAL A 52 2.12 -11.36 -20.74
N VAL A 53 1.30 -12.41 -20.86
CA VAL A 53 0.48 -12.90 -19.76
C VAL A 53 1.17 -14.12 -19.20
N LEU A 54 1.42 -14.11 -17.89
CA LEU A 54 2.12 -15.16 -17.17
C LEU A 54 1.15 -15.87 -16.22
N THR A 55 1.31 -17.17 -16.10
CA THR A 55 0.61 -17.98 -15.09
C THR A 55 1.40 -18.08 -13.80
N GLU A 56 2.73 -17.91 -13.87
CA GLU A 56 3.65 -17.98 -12.75
C GLU A 56 4.69 -16.85 -12.79
N GLN A 57 5.62 -16.87 -11.83
CA GLN A 57 6.74 -15.93 -11.82
C GLN A 57 7.80 -16.35 -12.82
N GLU A 58 7.70 -15.80 -14.02
CA GLU A 58 8.73 -15.93 -15.03
C GLU A 58 9.60 -14.67 -15.11
N PRO A 59 10.89 -14.81 -15.47
CA PRO A 59 11.76 -13.66 -15.70
C PRO A 59 11.22 -12.79 -16.85
N ILE A 60 11.03 -11.50 -16.56
CA ILE A 60 10.67 -10.50 -17.57
C ILE A 60 11.86 -9.57 -17.86
N LYS A 61 11.93 -9.04 -19.08
CA LYS A 61 13.04 -8.18 -19.53
C LYS A 61 12.84 -6.73 -19.07
N ALA A 62 13.94 -5.96 -19.02
CA ALA A 62 13.86 -4.53 -18.75
C ALA A 62 12.94 -3.84 -19.77
N GLY A 63 12.00 -3.03 -19.28
CA GLY A 63 10.97 -2.34 -20.07
C GLY A 63 9.77 -3.21 -20.45
N GLN A 64 9.79 -4.51 -20.12
CA GLN A 64 8.68 -5.41 -20.37
C GLN A 64 7.60 -5.25 -19.30
N VAL A 65 6.33 -5.24 -19.75
CA VAL A 65 5.16 -5.28 -18.88
C VAL A 65 4.48 -6.65 -19.00
N ALA A 66 4.37 -7.34 -17.88
CA ALA A 66 3.65 -8.60 -17.75
C ALA A 66 2.38 -8.45 -16.92
N LEU A 67 1.37 -9.26 -17.24
CA LEU A 67 0.20 -9.50 -16.39
C LEU A 67 0.30 -10.90 -15.81
N ILE A 68 0.22 -11.01 -14.48
CA ILE A 68 0.02 -12.26 -13.78
C ILE A 68 -1.46 -12.34 -13.41
N VAL A 69 -2.15 -13.36 -13.90
CA VAL A 69 -3.58 -13.56 -13.60
C VAL A 69 -3.72 -14.36 -12.31
N GLY A 70 -4.13 -13.71 -11.21
CA GLY A 70 -4.21 -14.38 -9.91
C GLY A 70 -4.48 -13.45 -8.73
N ASP A 71 -4.48 -14.03 -7.52
CA ASP A 71 -4.60 -13.26 -6.29
C ASP A 71 -3.34 -12.40 -6.06
N ALA A 72 -3.57 -11.11 -5.82
CA ALA A 72 -2.49 -10.14 -5.68
C ALA A 72 -1.65 -10.34 -4.41
N MET A 73 -2.25 -10.79 -3.30
CA MET A 73 -1.53 -10.99 -2.04
C MET A 73 -0.67 -12.25 -2.13
N GLU A 74 -1.25 -13.36 -2.60
CA GLU A 74 -0.55 -14.63 -2.76
C GLU A 74 0.62 -14.50 -3.74
N THR A 75 0.37 -13.86 -4.89
CA THR A 75 1.41 -13.64 -5.89
C THR A 75 2.53 -12.76 -5.35
N LEU A 76 2.21 -11.66 -4.66
CA LEU A 76 3.23 -10.80 -4.05
C LEU A 76 4.05 -11.55 -2.99
N PHE A 77 3.43 -12.43 -2.19
CA PHE A 77 4.18 -13.27 -1.24
C PHE A 77 5.21 -14.14 -1.93
N ASN A 78 4.82 -14.79 -3.02
CA ASN A 78 5.74 -15.63 -3.76
C ASN A 78 6.87 -14.80 -4.38
N ILE A 79 6.57 -13.58 -4.88
CA ILE A 79 7.59 -12.68 -5.43
C ILE A 79 8.60 -12.36 -4.33
N LEU A 80 8.15 -11.90 -3.16
CA LEU A 80 9.00 -11.48 -2.05
C LEU A 80 9.90 -12.59 -1.48
N LYS A 81 9.55 -13.87 -1.69
CA LYS A 81 10.39 -15.02 -1.35
C LYS A 81 11.59 -15.14 -2.29
N GLY A 82 11.42 -14.86 -3.58
CA GLY A 82 12.47 -14.97 -4.60
C GLY A 82 13.23 -13.66 -4.82
N GLU A 83 12.53 -12.60 -5.17
CA GLU A 83 13.10 -11.29 -5.51
C GLU A 83 12.37 -10.17 -4.76
N VAL A 84 13.13 -9.16 -4.31
CA VAL A 84 12.54 -7.99 -3.66
C VAL A 84 12.23 -6.94 -4.73
N PRO A 85 10.96 -6.55 -4.94
CA PRO A 85 10.63 -5.46 -5.85
C PRO A 85 11.29 -4.16 -5.41
N GLN A 86 11.73 -3.36 -6.37
CA GLN A 86 12.15 -1.99 -6.07
C GLN A 86 10.96 -1.21 -5.49
N TRP A 87 9.79 -1.36 -6.11
CA TRP A 87 8.56 -0.71 -5.67
C TRP A 87 7.36 -1.65 -5.81
N VAL A 88 6.46 -1.55 -4.82
CA VAL A 88 5.13 -2.15 -4.85
C VAL A 88 4.08 -1.05 -4.91
N ILE A 89 3.16 -1.17 -5.86
CA ILE A 89 2.06 -0.24 -6.10
C ILE A 89 0.77 -0.91 -5.60
N PRO A 90 0.21 -0.49 -4.45
CA PRO A 90 -0.99 -1.09 -3.88
C PRO A 90 -2.26 -0.54 -4.56
N ALA A 91 -2.62 -1.05 -5.74
CA ALA A 91 -3.77 -0.59 -6.52
C ALA A 91 -5.08 -1.39 -6.30
N VAL A 92 -5.08 -2.41 -5.43
CA VAL A 92 -6.28 -3.19 -5.10
C VAL A 92 -7.15 -2.43 -4.09
N PRO A 93 -8.49 -2.58 -4.13
CA PRO A 93 -9.38 -1.92 -3.18
C PRO A 93 -9.14 -2.30 -1.71
N GLY A 94 -9.45 -1.34 -0.82
CA GLY A 94 -9.25 -1.45 0.62
C GLY A 94 -7.80 -1.16 1.03
N HIS A 95 -7.35 -1.74 2.15
CA HIS A 95 -5.97 -1.56 2.61
C HIS A 95 -5.07 -2.72 2.18
N ALA A 96 -4.42 -2.61 1.02
CA ALA A 96 -3.62 -3.70 0.44
C ALA A 96 -2.50 -4.20 1.37
N LEU A 97 -1.69 -3.28 1.94
CA LEU A 97 -0.59 -3.69 2.83
C LEU A 97 -1.08 -4.21 4.18
N GLY A 98 -2.20 -3.69 4.71
CA GLY A 98 -2.87 -4.28 5.87
C GLY A 98 -3.34 -5.72 5.61
N LYS A 99 -3.95 -5.97 4.44
CA LYS A 99 -4.34 -7.33 4.00
C LYS A 99 -3.12 -8.24 3.85
N LEU A 100 -2.04 -7.75 3.24
CA LEU A 100 -0.79 -8.48 3.07
C LEU A 100 -0.20 -8.92 4.41
N VAL A 101 -0.07 -7.99 5.37
CA VAL A 101 0.47 -8.31 6.70
C VAL A 101 -0.42 -9.31 7.43
N LYS A 102 -1.74 -9.11 7.40
CA LYS A 102 -2.69 -10.05 8.01
C LYS A 102 -2.54 -11.46 7.44
N SER A 103 -2.56 -11.60 6.11
CA SER A 103 -2.43 -12.91 5.45
C SER A 103 -1.07 -13.56 5.74
N TRP A 104 0.00 -12.77 5.87
CA TRP A 104 1.34 -13.29 6.18
C TRP A 104 1.40 -13.89 7.58
N LEU A 105 0.90 -13.16 8.59
CA LEU A 105 0.84 -13.63 9.97
C LEU A 105 -0.05 -14.88 10.09
N MET A 106 -1.21 -14.91 9.42
CA MET A 106 -2.07 -16.10 9.37
C MET A 106 -1.36 -17.31 8.74
N ALA A 107 -0.60 -17.10 7.66
CA ALA A 107 0.20 -18.16 7.05
C ALA A 107 1.36 -18.66 7.94
N LYS A 108 1.73 -17.89 8.97
CA LYS A 108 2.68 -18.31 10.03
C LYS A 108 2.00 -19.04 11.19
N GLY A 109 0.70 -19.31 11.10
CA GLY A 109 -0.06 -20.01 12.12
C GLY A 109 -0.45 -19.12 13.30
N LEU A 110 -0.48 -17.79 13.13
CA LEU A 110 -0.97 -16.86 14.13
C LEU A 110 -2.45 -16.56 13.90
N LYS A 111 -3.19 -16.37 15.00
CA LYS A 111 -4.57 -15.91 14.94
C LYS A 111 -4.59 -14.38 14.85
N VAL A 112 -5.15 -13.85 13.77
CA VAL A 112 -5.22 -12.40 13.52
C VAL A 112 -6.67 -11.95 13.40
N SER A 113 -7.14 -11.20 14.40
CA SER A 113 -8.50 -10.63 14.43
C SER A 113 -8.48 -9.11 14.21
N SER A 114 -9.64 -8.54 13.91
CA SER A 114 -9.82 -7.09 13.76
C SER A 114 -9.65 -6.41 15.12
N GLY A 115 -8.87 -5.32 15.18
CA GLY A 115 -8.69 -4.47 16.37
C GLY A 115 -9.68 -3.31 16.42
N GLY A 116 -10.94 -3.55 16.04
CA GLY A 116 -11.98 -2.52 15.93
C GLY A 116 -12.23 -1.72 17.19
N ASP A 117 -12.17 -2.37 18.34
CA ASP A 117 -12.34 -1.79 19.66
C ASP A 117 -11.19 -0.86 20.09
N LEU A 118 -10.06 -0.88 19.36
CA LEU A 118 -8.92 0.01 19.56
C LEU A 118 -9.08 1.34 18.82
N LEU A 119 -10.08 1.48 17.94
CA LEU A 119 -10.25 2.68 17.11
C LEU A 119 -10.45 3.95 17.93
N SER A 120 -11.19 3.90 19.04
CA SER A 120 -11.42 5.08 19.89
C SER A 120 -10.11 5.65 20.41
N GLN A 121 -9.21 4.80 20.91
CA GLN A 121 -7.90 5.20 21.42
C GLN A 121 -7.02 5.82 20.33
N VAL A 122 -7.07 5.25 19.12
CA VAL A 122 -6.34 5.81 17.97
C VAL A 122 -6.96 7.14 17.51
N LEU A 123 -8.28 7.28 17.56
CA LEU A 123 -8.97 8.51 17.16
C LEU A 123 -8.69 9.68 18.10
N ASP A 124 -8.44 9.44 19.39
CA ASP A 124 -8.06 10.48 20.35
C ASP A 124 -6.76 11.19 19.96
N GLY A 125 -5.87 10.49 19.22
CA GLY A 125 -4.63 11.05 18.68
C GLY A 125 -4.78 11.80 17.35
N LEU A 126 -5.99 11.88 16.77
CA LEU A 126 -6.22 12.48 15.46
C LEU A 126 -7.22 13.65 15.49
N PRO A 127 -6.96 14.74 14.75
CA PRO A 127 -7.97 15.78 14.58
C PRO A 127 -9.21 15.22 13.85
N HIS A 128 -10.38 15.25 14.49
CA HIS A 128 -11.63 14.71 13.94
C HIS A 128 -11.93 15.14 12.49
N ARG A 129 -11.62 16.39 12.13
CA ARG A 129 -11.83 16.91 10.76
C ARG A 129 -11.02 16.19 9.67
N LEU A 130 -9.99 15.43 10.05
CA LEU A 130 -9.15 14.66 9.14
C LEU A 130 -9.60 13.21 9.02
N VAL A 131 -10.55 12.77 9.84
CA VAL A 131 -11.14 11.43 9.76
C VAL A 131 -12.22 11.46 8.69
N LEU A 132 -12.03 10.72 7.60
CA LEU A 132 -13.05 10.59 6.55
C LEU A 132 -14.04 9.50 6.86
N SER A 133 -13.55 8.34 7.29
CA SER A 133 -14.39 7.21 7.64
C SER A 133 -13.67 6.25 8.56
N THR A 134 -14.48 5.52 9.32
CA THR A 134 -14.04 4.41 10.17
C THR A 134 -14.91 3.20 9.89
N ASN A 135 -14.39 2.02 10.18
CA ASN A 135 -15.15 0.79 10.17
C ASN A 135 -14.71 -0.05 11.37
N GLU A 136 -15.50 -0.02 12.43
CA GLU A 136 -15.22 -0.75 13.68
C GLU A 136 -15.17 -2.25 13.44
N LYS A 137 -16.05 -2.80 12.61
CA LYS A 137 -16.05 -4.25 12.34
C LYS A 137 -14.73 -4.71 11.72
N SER A 138 -14.14 -3.94 10.81
CA SER A 138 -12.89 -4.29 10.13
C SER A 138 -11.64 -3.63 10.71
N GLY A 139 -11.77 -2.78 11.73
CA GLY A 139 -10.65 -2.06 12.34
C GLY A 139 -9.97 -1.10 11.35
N ILE A 140 -10.73 -0.51 10.44
CA ILE A 140 -10.20 0.39 9.40
C ILE A 140 -10.48 1.84 9.75
N LEU A 141 -9.48 2.68 9.56
CA LEU A 141 -9.58 4.14 9.60
C LEU A 141 -9.05 4.72 8.29
N ILE A 142 -9.79 5.65 7.70
CA ILE A 142 -9.36 6.45 6.54
C ILE A 142 -9.27 7.91 6.96
N SER A 143 -8.11 8.51 6.73
CA SER A 143 -7.82 9.90 7.05
C SER A 143 -7.33 10.69 5.83
N SER A 144 -7.67 11.97 5.79
CA SER A 144 -7.41 12.81 4.62
C SER A 144 -7.46 14.30 4.91
N TYR A 145 -6.59 15.06 4.22
CA TYR A 145 -6.75 16.51 4.07
C TYR A 145 -7.67 16.92 2.90
N MET A 146 -8.05 15.96 2.06
CA MET A 146 -9.05 16.13 1.00
C MET A 146 -10.42 15.77 1.53
N ALA A 147 -11.38 16.69 1.41
CA ALA A 147 -12.77 16.43 1.77
C ALA A 147 -13.39 15.37 0.85
N GLU A 148 -14.47 14.75 1.33
CA GLU A 148 -15.22 13.76 0.57
C GLU A 148 -15.70 14.31 -0.79
N GLY A 149 -15.70 13.47 -1.82
CA GLY A 149 -16.09 13.83 -3.18
C GLY A 149 -15.04 14.60 -3.99
N LEU A 150 -14.00 15.16 -3.36
CA LEU A 150 -12.93 15.85 -4.06
C LEU A 150 -11.79 14.88 -4.46
N ARG A 151 -11.08 15.22 -5.53
CA ARG A 151 -9.96 14.43 -6.06
C ARG A 151 -8.68 15.25 -6.11
N CYS A 152 -7.55 14.56 -5.95
CA CYS A 152 -6.25 15.18 -6.19
C CYS A 152 -6.12 15.64 -7.65
N LYS A 153 -5.42 16.77 -7.84
CA LYS A 153 -4.91 17.12 -9.16
C LYS A 153 -3.94 16.02 -9.63
N GLU A 154 -4.00 15.66 -10.91
CA GLU A 154 -3.00 14.76 -11.49
C GLU A 154 -1.58 15.34 -11.35
N GLY A 155 -0.59 14.46 -11.12
CA GLY A 155 0.79 14.88 -10.87
C GLY A 155 0.97 15.70 -9.58
N CYS A 156 0.09 15.54 -8.59
CA CYS A 156 0.20 16.27 -7.33
C CYS A 156 1.49 15.91 -6.57
N VAL A 157 2.40 16.87 -6.48
CA VAL A 157 3.66 16.76 -5.71
C VAL A 157 3.49 16.94 -4.19
N GLN A 158 2.25 16.94 -3.69
CA GLN A 158 1.90 16.95 -2.27
C GLN A 158 2.49 18.10 -1.41
N ARG A 159 2.59 19.30 -2.01
CA ARG A 159 3.06 20.53 -1.34
C ARG A 159 2.34 20.81 -0.02
N ARG A 160 2.97 21.56 0.90
CA ARG A 160 2.38 21.90 2.21
C ARG A 160 0.99 22.53 2.12
N ILE A 161 0.72 23.35 1.10
CA ILE A 161 -0.61 23.90 0.82
C ILE A 161 -1.24 23.10 -0.33
N CYS A 162 -2.45 22.60 -0.10
CA CYS A 162 -3.18 21.84 -1.12
C CYS A 162 -3.58 22.75 -2.29
N PRO A 163 -3.27 22.39 -3.55
CA PRO A 163 -3.69 23.20 -4.70
C PRO A 163 -5.20 23.14 -4.97
N VAL A 164 -5.88 22.11 -4.45
CA VAL A 164 -7.34 21.90 -4.61
C VAL A 164 -8.10 22.56 -3.46
N THR A 165 -7.84 22.14 -2.23
CA THR A 165 -8.61 22.59 -1.05
C THR A 165 -8.06 23.85 -0.39
N ARG A 166 -6.86 24.31 -0.80
CA ARG A 166 -6.13 25.43 -0.17
C ARG A 166 -5.77 25.23 1.31
N ILE A 167 -6.05 24.05 1.87
CA ILE A 167 -5.68 23.70 3.25
C ILE A 167 -4.16 23.69 3.38
N LYS A 168 -3.66 24.41 4.40
CA LYS A 168 -2.28 24.32 4.86
C LYS A 168 -2.14 23.12 5.79
N LYS A 169 -1.32 22.15 5.40
CA LYS A 169 -1.05 20.95 6.18
C LYS A 169 -0.06 21.29 7.31
N PRO A 170 -0.46 21.15 8.58
CA PRO A 170 0.45 21.39 9.71
C PRO A 170 1.52 20.30 9.80
N ALA A 171 1.17 19.06 9.49
CA ALA A 171 2.04 17.87 9.46
C ALA A 171 1.73 17.02 8.21
N ALA A 172 2.54 16.01 7.91
CA ALA A 172 2.19 14.98 6.95
C ALA A 172 1.20 13.98 7.56
N MET A 173 0.38 13.33 6.73
CA MET A 173 -0.60 12.37 7.24
C MET A 173 0.06 11.15 7.90
N TYR A 174 1.20 10.67 7.38
CA TYR A 174 1.93 9.57 8.01
C TYR A 174 2.42 9.93 9.41
N GLU A 175 2.89 11.17 9.65
CA GLU A 175 3.31 11.64 10.98
C GLU A 175 2.13 11.67 11.96
N LEU A 176 0.95 12.11 11.49
CA LEU A 176 -0.26 12.12 12.31
C LEU A 176 -0.73 10.70 12.65
N LEU A 177 -0.68 9.78 11.70
CA LEU A 177 -1.03 8.38 11.95
C LEU A 177 -0.06 7.71 12.92
N GLU A 178 1.25 7.96 12.78
CA GLU A 178 2.25 7.45 13.73
C GLU A 178 1.99 7.98 15.13
N PHE A 179 1.76 9.29 15.27
CA PHE A 179 1.41 9.89 16.56
C PHE A 179 0.16 9.26 17.17
N SER A 180 -0.86 8.98 16.35
CA SER A 180 -2.13 8.43 16.83
C SER A 180 -2.07 7.00 17.35
N VAL A 181 -1.07 6.23 16.94
CA VAL A 181 -0.94 4.82 17.34
C VAL A 181 0.16 4.59 18.37
N ALA A 182 1.11 5.53 18.51
CA ALA A 182 2.32 5.35 19.32
C ALA A 182 2.06 4.96 20.79
N GLU A 183 1.00 5.50 21.39
CA GLU A 183 0.62 5.22 22.79
C GLU A 183 -0.62 4.31 22.90
N ALA A 184 -1.22 3.92 21.77
CA ALA A 184 -2.47 3.16 21.73
C ALA A 184 -2.27 1.70 21.29
N ILE A 185 -1.15 1.39 20.65
CA ILE A 185 -0.90 0.10 19.97
C ILE A 185 0.52 -0.36 20.25
N ASP A 186 0.69 -1.65 20.60
CA ASP A 186 1.98 -2.24 20.98
C ASP A 186 3.02 -2.17 19.85
N CYS A 187 2.58 -2.38 18.62
CA CYS A 187 3.44 -2.35 17.44
C CYS A 187 2.74 -1.68 16.26
N TYR A 188 3.48 -0.88 15.48
CA TYR A 188 2.93 -0.26 14.29
C TYR A 188 3.93 -0.10 13.15
N LYS A 189 3.40 -0.04 11.92
CA LYS A 189 4.15 0.38 10.73
C LYS A 189 3.29 1.24 9.84
N ILE A 190 3.73 2.48 9.58
CA ILE A 190 3.13 3.34 8.57
C ILE A 190 4.02 3.32 7.32
N PHE A 191 3.54 2.66 6.27
CA PHE A 191 4.19 2.64 4.95
C PHE A 191 4.00 3.98 4.25
N ILE A 192 5.11 4.69 4.01
CA ILE A 192 5.08 5.95 3.28
C ILE A 192 4.93 5.66 1.77
N SER A 193 3.83 6.14 1.20
CA SER A 193 3.55 6.04 -0.23
C SER A 193 4.17 7.21 -0.99
N HIS A 194 5.15 6.89 -1.83
CA HIS A 194 5.83 7.81 -2.73
C HIS A 194 5.04 7.96 -4.03
N GLN A 195 4.93 9.17 -4.55
CA GLN A 195 4.20 9.43 -5.79
C GLN A 195 5.10 9.38 -7.01
N PHE A 196 4.61 8.70 -8.04
CA PHE A 196 5.20 8.55 -9.36
C PHE A 196 4.12 8.91 -10.39
N ASP A 197 4.05 10.19 -10.78
CA ASP A 197 3.11 10.70 -11.81
C ASP A 197 1.65 10.20 -11.66
N GLY A 198 1.13 10.28 -10.43
CA GLY A 198 -0.24 9.90 -10.11
C GLY A 198 -0.43 8.44 -9.69
N VAL A 199 0.65 7.69 -9.51
CA VAL A 199 0.67 6.36 -8.90
C VAL A 199 1.43 6.41 -7.57
N GLY A 200 0.87 5.80 -6.53
CA GLY A 200 1.55 5.67 -5.23
C GLY A 200 2.27 4.33 -5.13
N GLY A 201 3.52 4.31 -4.67
CA GLY A 201 4.25 3.08 -4.39
C GLY A 201 5.04 3.10 -3.09
N VAL A 202 5.37 1.92 -2.59
CA VAL A 202 6.10 1.68 -1.35
C VAL A 202 7.32 0.81 -1.68
N PRO A 203 8.50 1.04 -1.09
CA PRO A 203 9.67 0.22 -1.36
C PRO A 203 9.42 -1.25 -0.97
N GLY A 204 9.77 -2.19 -1.85
CA GLY A 204 9.55 -3.61 -1.56
C GLY A 204 10.40 -4.14 -0.41
N GLU A 205 11.59 -3.57 -0.21
CA GLU A 205 12.49 -3.89 0.91
C GLU A 205 11.82 -3.59 2.26
N VAL A 206 11.24 -2.40 2.40
CA VAL A 206 10.50 -2.00 3.62
C VAL A 206 9.31 -2.92 3.89
N ILE A 207 8.60 -3.36 2.85
CA ILE A 207 7.51 -4.34 2.98
C ILE A 207 8.07 -5.66 3.50
N LYS A 208 9.11 -6.21 2.86
CA LYS A 208 9.72 -7.47 3.26
C LYS A 208 10.20 -7.43 4.71
N GLU A 209 11.01 -6.44 5.06
CA GLU A 209 11.50 -6.24 6.43
C GLU A 209 10.37 -6.20 7.45
N THR A 210 9.30 -5.45 7.15
CA THR A 210 8.13 -5.36 8.03
C THR A 210 7.48 -6.73 8.23
N LEU A 211 7.27 -7.49 7.15
CA LEU A 211 6.65 -8.83 7.23
C LEU A 211 7.46 -9.79 8.10
N TYR A 212 8.79 -9.79 7.98
CA TYR A 212 9.66 -10.62 8.83
C TYR A 212 9.68 -10.13 10.27
N TYR A 213 9.74 -8.81 10.49
CA TYR A 213 9.74 -8.21 11.81
C TYR A 213 8.47 -8.56 12.59
N VAL A 214 7.27 -8.29 12.04
CA VAL A 214 6.01 -8.54 12.76
C VAL A 214 5.81 -10.04 13.02
N ALA A 215 6.28 -10.91 12.12
CA ALA A 215 6.21 -12.36 12.32
C ALA A 215 7.22 -12.88 13.37
N SER A 216 8.20 -12.08 13.79
CA SER A 216 9.17 -12.44 14.83
C SER A 216 8.74 -12.03 16.25
N LEU A 217 7.68 -11.23 16.37
CA LEU A 217 7.18 -10.76 17.67
C LEU A 217 6.44 -11.88 18.40
N ALA A 218 6.59 -11.92 19.72
CA ALA A 218 5.88 -12.86 20.58
C ALA A 218 4.43 -12.38 20.80
N PRO A 219 3.39 -13.12 20.37
CA PRO A 219 2.01 -12.85 20.74
C PRO A 219 1.76 -13.06 22.26
N PRO A 220 0.72 -12.42 22.85
CA PRO A 220 -0.25 -11.55 22.21
C PRO A 220 0.25 -10.10 22.05
N TYR A 221 -0.17 -9.43 20.96
CA TYR A 221 0.06 -8.00 20.77
C TYR A 221 -1.00 -7.36 19.87
N THR A 222 -1.16 -6.05 19.99
CA THR A 222 -1.92 -5.20 19.08
C THR A 222 -1.03 -4.64 17.97
N LEU A 223 -1.58 -4.55 16.75
CA LEU A 223 -0.83 -4.16 15.57
C LEU A 223 -1.58 -3.14 14.72
N ALA A 224 -0.92 -2.04 14.37
CA ALA A 224 -1.42 -1.06 13.43
C ALA A 224 -0.57 -1.04 12.17
N ILE A 225 -1.18 -1.36 11.03
CA ILE A 225 -0.54 -1.20 9.72
C ILE A 225 -1.20 -0.01 9.04
N GLY A 226 -0.40 0.92 8.54
CA GLY A 226 -0.89 2.07 7.78
C GLY A 226 -0.20 2.17 6.42
N THR A 227 -0.90 2.75 5.46
CA THR A 227 -0.30 3.22 4.20
C THR A 227 -0.70 4.68 4.02
N SER A 228 0.28 5.56 3.87
CA SER A 228 0.00 7.00 3.86
C SER A 228 0.97 7.79 3.01
N CYS A 229 0.44 8.78 2.31
CA CYS A 229 1.24 9.84 1.72
C CYS A 229 1.19 11.09 2.60
N ARG A 230 1.67 12.25 2.14
CA ARG A 230 1.56 13.49 2.94
C ARG A 230 0.12 13.98 3.10
N CYS A 231 -0.83 13.45 2.33
CA CYS A 231 -2.20 13.96 2.23
C CYS A 231 -3.29 13.00 2.73
N HIS A 232 -3.14 11.70 2.49
CA HIS A 232 -4.14 10.67 2.74
C HIS A 232 -3.49 9.52 3.48
N GLY A 233 -4.29 8.82 4.28
CA GLY A 233 -3.87 7.68 5.06
C GLY A 233 -4.99 6.66 5.17
N ILE A 234 -4.62 5.39 5.16
CA ILE A 234 -5.48 4.29 5.57
C ILE A 234 -4.73 3.48 6.62
N LEU A 235 -5.42 3.10 7.67
CA LEU A 235 -4.91 2.34 8.79
C LEU A 235 -5.78 1.09 8.99
N SER A 236 -5.15 -0.03 9.31
CA SER A 236 -5.81 -1.26 9.76
C SER A 236 -5.26 -1.65 11.11
N LEU A 237 -6.17 -1.91 12.05
CA LEU A 237 -5.90 -2.34 13.40
C LEU A 237 -6.17 -3.83 13.53
N PHE A 238 -5.27 -4.53 14.20
CA PHE A 238 -5.35 -5.97 14.41
C PHE A 238 -5.02 -6.32 15.86
N LYS A 239 -5.54 -7.47 16.30
CA LYS A 239 -5.05 -8.20 17.47
C LYS A 239 -4.44 -9.51 16.99
N VAL A 240 -3.23 -9.79 17.44
CA VAL A 240 -2.46 -10.97 17.08
C VAL A 240 -2.31 -11.85 18.32
N GLU A 241 -2.68 -13.11 18.21
CA GLU A 241 -2.72 -14.09 19.29
C GLU A 241 -2.02 -15.38 18.85
N GLU A 242 -1.60 -16.19 19.82
CA GLU A 242 -1.30 -17.60 19.58
C GLU A 242 -2.58 -18.31 19.10
N ASN A 243 -2.39 -19.36 18.30
CA ASN A 243 -3.48 -20.13 17.73
C ASN A 243 -3.91 -21.27 18.66
#